data_AF-A0A2N5IAK2-F1
#
_entry.id   AF-A0A2N5IAK2-F1
#
_cell.length_a   1.000
_cell.length_b   1.000
_cell.length_c   1.000
_cell.angle_alpha   90.00
_cell.angle_beta   90.00
_cell.angle_gamma   90.00
#
_symmetry.space_group_name_H-M   'P 1'
#
loop_
_entity.id
_entity.type
_entity.pdbx_description
1 polymer ?
#
loop_
_entity_poly.entity_id
_entity_poly.type
_entity_poly.pdbx_seq_one_letter_code
_entity_poly.pdbx_strand_id
1 'polypeptide(L)'
;MATHWHYPDVLPLEDFSSLIEESALELQKAQLFLTKCMKEPMLLFKEAHIYLKSNRNIVTAVMTTSYMKHDKVNPHAFQVYLASILDKAIQEWVQEKEIPYDVRVLVRNPNSFPSIFAVYVNEQEVLQFNIFDKWYGTRDIIFTEEDIRNRESKTKTINEESLKEIDQELKKWTKIKEKPTSLIRTPTDIFVLLFKRKKLNNSLDKKVSSLQRQKEDLLKDMRREEESIPAQIEHFQKKQDYTECLIPFFKELSYSLEDEKYNLY
;
A
#
# COMPACT_ATOMS: atom_id res chain seq x y z
N MET A 1 -30.81 47.48 -2.55
CA MET A 1 -31.37 46.12 -2.50
C MET A 1 -30.53 45.33 -1.50
N ALA A 2 -31.01 45.22 -0.25
CA ALA A 2 -30.36 44.40 0.76
C ALA A 2 -30.79 42.95 0.52
N THR A 3 -29.83 42.08 0.24
CA THR A 3 -30.03 40.64 0.21
C THR A 3 -30.33 40.19 1.65
N HIS A 4 -31.59 39.85 1.91
CA HIS A 4 -31.97 39.14 3.12
C HIS A 4 -31.30 37.77 3.08
N TRP A 5 -30.23 37.62 3.83
CA TRP A 5 -29.70 36.32 4.22
C TRP A 5 -30.76 35.68 5.11
N HIS A 6 -31.50 34.71 4.57
CA HIS A 6 -32.26 33.78 5.39
C HIS A 6 -31.25 32.97 6.20
N TYR A 7 -31.10 33.28 7.48
CA TYR A 7 -30.48 32.34 8.41
C TYR A 7 -31.39 31.11 8.46
N PRO A 8 -30.90 29.91 8.12
CA PRO A 8 -31.68 28.70 8.30
C PRO A 8 -32.00 28.54 9.78
N ASP A 9 -33.21 28.05 10.06
CA ASP A 9 -33.81 27.75 11.36
C ASP A 9 -32.82 27.77 12.53
N VAL A 10 -32.86 28.86 13.29
CA VAL A 10 -32.11 28.96 14.55
C VAL A 10 -32.72 27.96 15.51
N LEU A 11 -32.01 26.88 15.80
CA LEU A 11 -32.38 25.91 16.83
C LEU A 11 -32.73 26.66 18.14
N PRO A 12 -33.88 26.38 18.76
CA PRO A 12 -34.20 26.87 20.09
C PRO A 12 -33.04 26.65 21.07
N LEU A 13 -32.83 27.59 22.00
CA LEU A 13 -31.77 27.48 23.02
C LEU A 13 -31.86 26.18 23.84
N GLU A 14 -33.08 25.71 24.08
CA GLU A 14 -33.37 24.45 24.79
C GLU A 14 -32.85 23.22 24.02
N ASP A 15 -32.98 23.24 22.69
CA ASP A 15 -32.45 22.18 21.81
C ASP A 15 -30.92 22.22 21.80
N PHE A 16 -30.32 23.42 21.82
CA PHE A 16 -28.86 23.57 21.95
C PHE A 16 -28.33 23.06 23.30
N SER A 17 -29.00 23.37 24.41
CA SER A 17 -28.61 22.89 25.75
C SER A 17 -28.66 21.36 25.82
N SER A 18 -29.72 20.77 25.29
CA SER A 18 -29.91 19.32 25.24
C SER A 18 -28.79 18.62 24.45
N LEU A 19 -28.38 19.19 23.30
CA LEU A 19 -27.27 18.68 22.50
C LEU A 19 -25.91 18.74 23.23
N ILE A 20 -25.68 19.80 24.01
CA ILE A 20 -24.46 19.93 24.83
C ILE A 20 -24.45 18.87 25.94
N GLU A 21 -25.58 18.64 26.61
CA GLU A 21 -25.70 17.62 27.65
C GLU A 21 -25.50 16.22 27.09
N GLU A 22 -26.11 15.90 25.94
CA GLU A 22 -25.90 14.63 25.24
C GLU A 22 -24.42 14.43 24.88
N SER A 23 -23.79 15.47 24.32
CA SER A 23 -22.37 15.48 23.96
C SER A 23 -21.46 15.24 25.18
N ALA A 24 -21.75 15.90 26.31
CA ALA A 24 -21.00 15.73 27.55
C ALA A 24 -21.13 14.30 28.09
N LEU A 25 -22.34 13.72 28.02
CA LEU A 25 -22.59 12.34 28.42
C LEU A 25 -21.86 11.34 27.51
N GLU A 26 -21.84 11.56 26.20
CA GLU A 26 -21.07 10.72 25.26
C GLU A 26 -19.57 10.75 25.55
N LEU A 27 -19.00 11.95 25.77
CA LEU A 27 -17.59 12.10 26.15
C LEU A 27 -17.28 11.37 27.46
N GLN A 28 -18.16 11.47 28.47
CA GLN A 28 -17.98 10.76 29.73
C GLN A 28 -18.01 9.24 29.54
N LYS A 29 -18.95 8.72 28.74
CA LYS A 29 -19.02 7.30 28.40
C LYS A 29 -17.76 6.82 27.70
N ALA A 30 -17.28 7.57 26.70
CA ALA A 30 -16.05 7.25 25.98
C ALA A 30 -14.82 7.28 26.89
N GLN A 31 -14.71 8.26 27.80
CA GLN A 31 -13.64 8.33 28.78
C GLN A 31 -13.62 7.10 29.71
N LEU A 32 -14.78 6.72 30.25
CA LEU A 32 -14.92 5.54 31.10
C LEU A 32 -14.55 4.26 30.34
N PHE A 33 -15.01 4.13 29.10
CA PHE A 33 -14.66 3.01 28.22
C PHE A 33 -13.16 2.93 27.96
N LEU A 34 -12.52 4.02 27.55
CA LEU A 34 -11.08 4.05 27.30
C LEU A 34 -10.27 3.74 28.58
N THR A 35 -10.75 4.18 29.73
CA THR A 35 -10.14 3.87 31.03
C THR A 35 -10.22 2.37 31.36
N LYS A 36 -11.33 1.71 31.03
CA LYS A 36 -11.46 0.25 31.15
C LYS A 36 -10.55 -0.48 30.18
N CYS A 37 -10.45 -0.01 28.93
CA CYS A 37 -9.56 -0.60 27.92
C CYS A 37 -8.08 -0.59 28.32
N MET A 38 -7.66 0.36 29.18
CA MET A 38 -6.29 0.33 29.73
C MET A 38 -6.01 -0.89 30.61
N LYS A 39 -7.05 -1.46 31.24
CA LYS A 39 -6.97 -2.62 32.13
C LYS A 39 -7.33 -3.92 31.41
N GLU A 40 -8.27 -3.83 30.46
CA GLU A 40 -8.74 -4.96 29.65
C GLU A 40 -8.67 -4.56 28.16
N PRO A 41 -7.49 -4.68 27.52
CA PRO A 41 -7.25 -4.20 26.16
C PRO A 41 -8.21 -4.76 25.11
N MET A 42 -8.66 -6.00 25.31
CA MET A 42 -9.59 -6.70 24.42
C MET A 42 -10.94 -5.98 24.26
N LEU A 43 -11.36 -5.17 25.24
CA LEU A 43 -12.59 -4.38 25.14
C LEU A 43 -12.55 -3.41 23.95
N LEU A 44 -11.37 -2.96 23.54
CA LEU A 44 -11.24 -2.05 22.42
C LEU A 44 -11.63 -2.74 21.09
N PHE A 45 -11.29 -4.01 20.91
CA PHE A 45 -11.75 -4.80 19.76
C PHE A 45 -13.24 -5.12 19.85
N LYS A 46 -13.75 -5.40 21.06
CA LYS A 46 -15.13 -5.85 21.26
C LYS A 46 -16.15 -4.72 21.16
N GLU A 47 -15.86 -3.55 21.74
CA GLU A 47 -16.90 -2.56 22.07
C GLU A 47 -16.61 -1.15 21.51
N ALA A 48 -15.49 -0.91 20.81
CA ALA A 48 -15.19 0.41 20.25
C ALA A 48 -16.31 0.93 19.31
N HIS A 49 -16.89 0.08 18.48
CA HIS A 49 -18.05 0.40 17.64
C HIS A 49 -19.28 0.92 18.42
N ILE A 50 -19.42 0.58 19.70
CA ILE A 50 -20.55 1.00 20.55
C ILE A 50 -20.25 2.35 21.20
N TYR A 51 -19.08 2.48 21.84
CA TYR A 51 -18.75 3.64 22.67
C TYR A 51 -18.03 4.76 21.92
N LEU A 52 -17.30 4.41 20.87
CA LEU A 52 -16.62 5.36 19.99
C LEU A 52 -17.38 5.56 18.69
N LYS A 53 -18.38 4.73 18.33
CA LYS A 53 -19.27 4.83 17.15
C LYS A 53 -18.57 4.88 15.79
N SER A 54 -17.78 5.90 15.51
CA SER A 54 -17.02 6.09 14.27
C SER A 54 -15.72 6.87 14.51
N ASN A 55 -14.88 6.94 13.49
CA ASN A 55 -13.71 7.82 13.48
C ASN A 55 -14.05 9.33 13.54
N ARG A 56 -15.32 9.72 13.32
CA ARG A 56 -15.82 11.11 13.41
C ARG A 56 -16.51 11.44 14.73
N ASN A 57 -16.30 10.62 15.76
CA ASN A 57 -16.95 10.83 17.05
C ASN A 57 -16.48 12.12 17.74
N ILE A 58 -17.22 12.47 18.80
CA ILE A 58 -16.94 13.66 19.59
C ILE A 58 -15.56 13.64 20.25
N VAL A 59 -15.01 12.48 20.63
CA VAL A 59 -13.65 12.36 21.16
C VAL A 59 -12.63 12.79 20.09
N THR A 60 -12.74 12.27 18.87
CA THR A 60 -11.91 12.69 17.75
C THR A 60 -12.07 14.18 17.48
N ALA A 61 -13.30 14.70 17.47
CA ALA A 61 -13.56 16.11 17.25
C ALA A 61 -12.86 16.97 18.32
N VAL A 62 -12.97 16.60 19.59
CA VAL A 62 -12.28 17.27 20.70
C VAL A 62 -10.77 17.20 20.53
N MET A 63 -10.22 16.02 20.20
CA MET A 63 -8.78 15.83 20.05
C MET A 63 -8.19 16.53 18.81
N THR A 64 -9.01 16.76 17.76
CA THR A 64 -8.60 17.49 16.54
C THR A 64 -8.76 19.00 16.65
N THR A 65 -9.72 19.49 17.46
CA THR A 65 -10.08 20.92 17.53
C THR A 65 -9.64 21.63 18.81
N SER A 66 -9.35 20.89 19.90
CA SER A 66 -9.01 21.50 21.18
C SER A 66 -7.62 22.14 21.18
N TYR A 67 -7.63 23.47 21.06
CA TYR A 67 -6.54 24.35 21.47
C TYR A 67 -6.48 24.44 23.01
N MET A 68 -6.27 23.31 23.69
CA MET A 68 -5.98 23.32 25.13
C MET A 68 -4.56 23.86 25.29
N LYS A 69 -4.48 25.18 25.54
CA LYS A 69 -3.32 26.00 25.92
C LYS A 69 -1.95 25.29 25.85
N HIS A 70 -1.19 25.66 24.82
CA HIS A 70 0.25 25.46 24.59
C HIS A 70 0.76 24.18 23.93
N ASP A 71 -0.04 23.13 23.76
CA ASP A 71 0.33 22.04 22.83
C ASP A 71 -0.88 21.63 22.00
N LYS A 72 -0.73 21.66 20.67
CA LYS A 72 -1.74 21.08 19.78
C LYS A 72 -1.79 19.59 20.10
N VAL A 73 -2.89 19.12 20.67
CA VAL A 73 -3.13 17.68 20.81
C VAL A 73 -3.11 17.10 19.39
N ASN A 74 -2.11 16.26 19.12
CA ASN A 74 -1.95 15.69 17.80
C ASN A 74 -2.99 14.57 17.62
N PRO A 75 -3.97 14.68 16.72
CA PRO A 75 -4.97 13.63 16.51
C PRO A 75 -4.34 12.30 16.07
N HIS A 76 -3.18 12.35 15.42
CA HIS A 76 -2.39 11.15 15.12
C HIS A 76 -1.90 10.46 16.38
N ALA A 77 -1.55 11.20 17.44
CA ALA A 77 -1.12 10.63 18.72
C ALA A 77 -2.25 9.84 19.40
N PHE A 78 -3.52 10.24 19.21
CA PHE A 78 -4.66 9.46 19.71
C PHE A 78 -4.80 8.12 18.99
N GLN A 79 -4.64 8.09 17.65
CA GLN A 79 -4.67 6.81 16.92
C GLN A 79 -3.50 5.91 17.31
N VAL A 80 -2.30 6.47 17.51
CA VAL A 80 -1.13 5.72 17.99
C VAL A 80 -1.36 5.17 19.40
N TYR A 81 -1.99 5.96 20.27
CA TYR A 81 -2.38 5.50 21.60
C TYR A 81 -3.37 4.31 21.53
N LEU A 82 -4.41 4.41 20.69
CA LEU A 82 -5.34 3.30 20.47
C LEU A 82 -4.62 2.06 19.92
N ALA A 83 -3.74 2.23 18.93
CA ALA A 83 -2.93 1.14 18.40
C ALA A 83 -2.08 0.46 19.49
N SER A 84 -1.54 1.20 20.46
CA SER A 84 -0.77 0.61 21.56
C SER A 84 -1.62 -0.27 22.49
N ILE A 85 -2.91 0.03 22.65
CA ILE A 85 -3.84 -0.81 23.41
C ILE A 85 -4.19 -2.06 22.59
N LEU A 86 -4.49 -1.89 21.31
CA LEU A 86 -4.78 -3.00 20.39
C LEU A 86 -3.58 -3.97 20.28
N ASP A 87 -2.36 -3.43 20.25
CA ASP A 87 -1.11 -4.20 20.23
C ASP A 87 -1.04 -5.12 21.45
N LYS A 88 -1.29 -4.59 22.65
CA LYS A 88 -1.34 -5.42 23.88
C LYS A 88 -2.38 -6.53 23.79
N ALA A 89 -3.59 -6.24 23.31
CA ALA A 89 -4.65 -7.24 23.22
C ALA A 89 -4.29 -8.37 22.24
N ILE A 90 -3.70 -8.03 21.09
CA ILE A 90 -3.24 -9.02 20.12
C ILE A 90 -2.06 -9.81 20.68
N GLN A 91 -1.12 -9.17 21.39
CA GLN A 91 0.00 -9.88 22.03
C GLN A 91 -0.48 -10.94 23.03
N GLU A 92 -1.43 -10.57 23.88
CA GLU A 92 -2.03 -11.49 24.85
C GLU A 92 -2.66 -12.70 24.15
N TRP A 93 -3.42 -12.47 23.08
CA TRP A 93 -4.04 -13.55 22.30
C TRP A 93 -3.01 -14.42 21.55
N VAL A 94 -1.97 -13.82 20.95
CA VAL A 94 -0.87 -14.52 20.26
C VAL A 94 -0.12 -15.43 21.22
N GLN A 95 0.14 -14.95 22.44
CA GLN A 95 0.75 -15.76 23.51
C GLN A 95 -0.16 -16.91 23.96
N GLU A 96 -1.46 -16.66 24.14
CA GLU A 96 -2.44 -17.68 24.51
C GLU A 96 -2.55 -18.79 23.45
N LYS A 97 -2.50 -18.43 22.17
CA LYS A 97 -2.58 -19.37 21.03
C LYS A 97 -1.23 -19.98 20.63
N GLU A 98 -0.16 -19.71 21.37
CA GLU A 98 1.20 -20.21 21.12
C GLU A 98 1.71 -19.90 19.69
N ILE A 99 1.35 -18.74 19.14
CA ILE A 99 1.77 -18.35 17.80
C ILE A 99 3.25 -17.93 17.83
N PRO A 100 4.14 -18.56 17.04
CA PRO A 100 5.59 -18.43 17.18
C PRO A 100 6.18 -17.19 16.48
N TYR A 101 5.35 -16.20 16.15
CA TYR A 101 5.75 -15.04 15.35
C TYR A 101 5.70 -13.75 16.16
N ASP A 102 6.59 -12.80 15.85
CA ASP A 102 6.50 -11.45 16.39
C ASP A 102 5.40 -10.68 15.65
N VAL A 103 4.21 -10.68 16.24
CA VAL A 103 3.03 -9.96 15.75
C VAL A 103 3.03 -8.57 16.36
N ARG A 104 2.62 -7.52 15.65
CA ARG A 104 2.44 -6.17 16.22
C ARG A 104 1.23 -5.47 15.60
N VAL A 105 0.58 -4.58 16.35
CA VAL A 105 -0.46 -3.69 15.82
C VAL A 105 0.08 -2.27 15.75
N LEU A 106 -0.02 -1.65 14.57
CA LEU A 106 0.42 -0.29 14.34
C LEU A 106 -0.64 0.50 13.58
N VAL A 107 -0.51 1.83 13.63
CA VAL A 107 -1.19 2.73 12.70
C VAL A 107 -0.44 2.69 11.38
N ARG A 108 -1.09 2.28 10.28
CA ARG A 108 -0.42 2.09 8.98
C ARG A 108 0.29 3.35 8.48
N ASN A 109 -0.40 4.49 8.54
CA ASN A 109 0.19 5.78 8.24
C ASN A 109 0.02 6.71 9.44
N PRO A 110 1.06 6.90 10.26
CA PRO A 110 1.03 7.79 11.42
C PRO A 110 0.76 9.26 11.09
N ASN A 111 0.92 9.67 9.82
CA ASN A 111 0.71 11.05 9.37
C ASN A 111 -0.63 11.24 8.64
N SER A 112 -1.43 10.19 8.46
CA SER A 112 -2.79 10.29 7.92
C SER A 112 -3.80 10.30 9.07
N PHE A 113 -4.90 11.05 8.92
CA PHE A 113 -6.04 10.99 9.83
C PHE A 113 -7.34 11.07 9.02
N PRO A 114 -8.29 10.12 9.19
CA PRO A 114 -8.17 8.90 9.97
C PRO A 114 -7.28 7.87 9.26
N SER A 115 -6.34 7.28 9.99
CA SER A 115 -5.54 6.14 9.50
C SER A 115 -6.19 4.80 9.87
N ILE A 116 -5.85 3.77 9.10
CA ILE A 116 -6.29 2.37 9.30
C ILE A 116 -5.31 1.65 10.25
N PHE A 117 -5.83 0.77 11.11
CA PHE A 117 -4.99 -0.09 11.95
C PHE A 117 -4.52 -1.30 11.14
N ALA A 118 -3.27 -1.69 11.33
CA ALA A 118 -2.66 -2.79 10.61
C ALA A 118 -1.92 -3.73 11.56
N VAL A 119 -1.97 -5.02 11.24
CA VAL A 119 -1.21 -6.07 11.90
C VAL A 119 0.04 -6.36 11.08
N TYR A 120 1.18 -6.35 11.75
CA TYR A 120 2.49 -6.67 11.21
C TYR A 120 3.00 -7.97 11.80
N VAL A 121 3.67 -8.78 11.00
CA VAL A 121 4.38 -9.98 11.46
C VAL A 121 5.81 -9.90 10.94
N ASN A 122 6.80 -9.89 11.83
CA ASN A 122 8.21 -9.70 11.46
C ASN A 122 8.41 -8.50 10.50
N GLU A 123 7.82 -7.35 10.82
CA GLU A 123 7.82 -6.11 10.02
C GLU A 123 7.01 -6.15 8.70
N GLN A 124 6.34 -7.25 8.40
CA GLN A 124 5.50 -7.37 7.21
C GLN A 124 4.02 -7.09 7.51
N GLU A 125 3.41 -6.14 6.81
CA GLU A 125 1.95 -5.90 6.88
C GLU A 125 1.20 -7.12 6.34
N VAL A 126 0.37 -7.75 7.17
CA VAL A 126 -0.41 -8.94 6.82
C VAL A 126 -1.90 -8.66 6.77
N LEU A 127 -2.43 -7.87 7.70
CA LEU A 127 -3.87 -7.58 7.81
C LEU A 127 -4.08 -6.11 8.14
N GLN A 128 -5.20 -5.58 7.68
CA GLN A 128 -5.73 -4.27 8.09
C GLN A 128 -7.09 -4.47 8.73
N PHE A 129 -7.49 -3.57 9.62
CA PHE A 129 -8.78 -3.65 10.29
C PHE A 129 -9.27 -2.30 10.80
N ASN A 130 -10.57 -2.26 11.12
CA ASN A 130 -11.24 -1.12 11.69
C ASN A 130 -12.09 -1.54 12.88
N ILE A 131 -11.79 -0.98 14.05
CA ILE A 131 -12.45 -1.28 15.32
C ILE A 131 -13.84 -0.63 15.46
N PHE A 132 -14.13 0.39 14.64
CA PHE A 132 -15.39 1.11 14.64
C PHE A 132 -16.42 0.43 13.75
N ASP A 133 -15.99 0.01 12.56
CA ASP A 133 -16.87 -0.64 11.58
C ASP A 133 -16.80 -2.17 11.62
N LYS A 134 -15.93 -2.72 12.48
CA LYS A 134 -15.73 -4.16 12.70
C LYS A 134 -15.44 -4.97 11.43
N TRP A 135 -14.52 -4.48 10.61
CA TRP A 135 -14.02 -5.23 9.47
C TRP A 135 -12.51 -5.47 9.53
N TYR A 136 -12.05 -6.49 8.82
CA TYR A 136 -10.64 -6.79 8.59
C TYR A 136 -10.41 -7.22 7.13
N GLY A 137 -9.20 -7.06 6.59
CA GLY A 137 -8.91 -7.46 5.21
C GLY A 137 -7.43 -7.45 4.87
N THR A 138 -7.08 -8.00 3.70
CA THR A 138 -5.73 -8.00 3.14
C THR A 138 -5.66 -7.02 1.96
N ARG A 139 -4.73 -6.06 2.03
CA ARG A 139 -4.58 -5.04 0.98
C ARG A 139 -3.93 -5.61 -0.28
N ASP A 140 -2.86 -6.38 -0.09
CA ASP A 140 -2.06 -6.92 -1.18
C ASP A 140 -2.66 -8.22 -1.69
N ILE A 141 -2.63 -8.40 -3.01
CA ILE A 141 -2.95 -9.69 -3.61
C ILE A 141 -1.87 -10.67 -3.19
N ILE A 142 -2.28 -11.73 -2.50
CA ILE A 142 -1.43 -12.90 -2.30
C ILE A 142 -1.49 -13.68 -3.61
N PHE A 143 -0.38 -13.72 -4.34
CA PHE A 143 -0.30 -14.49 -5.58
C PHE A 143 -0.01 -15.95 -5.26
N THR A 144 -0.73 -16.85 -5.91
CA THR A 144 -0.40 -18.28 -5.87
C THR A 144 0.89 -18.55 -6.65
N GLU A 145 1.52 -19.70 -6.41
CA GLU A 145 2.65 -20.15 -7.22
C GLU A 145 2.29 -20.18 -8.71
N GLU A 146 1.07 -20.61 -9.05
CA GLU A 146 0.57 -20.65 -10.42
C GLU A 146 0.46 -19.24 -11.02
N ASP A 147 -0.03 -18.26 -10.26
CA ASP A 147 -0.10 -16.86 -10.71
C ASP A 147 1.28 -16.28 -11.00
N ILE A 148 2.26 -16.56 -10.13
CA ILE A 148 3.65 -16.11 -10.28
C ILE A 148 4.26 -16.71 -11.55
N ARG A 149 4.13 -18.03 -11.74
CA ARG A 149 4.63 -18.73 -12.94
C ARG A 149 3.93 -18.29 -14.23
N ASN A 150 2.63 -18.04 -14.18
CA ASN A 150 1.88 -17.54 -15.33
C ASN A 150 2.30 -16.13 -15.74
N ARG A 151 2.54 -15.25 -14.75
CA ARG A 151 3.07 -13.90 -15.00
C ARG A 151 4.48 -13.95 -15.56
N GLU A 152 5.33 -14.82 -15.03
CA GLU A 152 6.67 -15.06 -15.57
C GLU A 152 6.61 -15.53 -17.02
N SER A 153 5.81 -16.55 -17.34
CA SER A 153 5.65 -17.07 -18.71
C SER A 153 5.25 -15.99 -19.72
N LYS A 154 4.30 -15.13 -19.35
CA LYS A 154 3.90 -13.96 -20.16
C LYS A 154 5.06 -12.98 -20.34
N THR A 155 5.76 -12.65 -19.26
CA THR A 155 6.90 -11.72 -19.27
C THR A 155 8.06 -12.27 -20.10
N LYS A 156 8.35 -13.56 -19.98
CA LYS A 156 9.33 -14.29 -20.78
C LYS A 156 8.99 -14.25 -22.26
N THR A 157 7.73 -14.43 -22.62
CA THR A 157 7.27 -14.33 -24.02
C THR A 157 7.52 -12.92 -24.58
N ILE A 158 7.14 -11.88 -23.83
CA ILE A 158 7.38 -10.47 -24.22
C ILE A 158 8.88 -10.17 -24.36
N ASN A 159 9.70 -10.66 -23.42
CA ASN A 159 11.15 -10.46 -23.45
C ASN A 159 11.81 -11.24 -24.60
N GLU A 160 11.33 -12.44 -24.93
CA GLU A 160 11.78 -13.22 -26.09
C GLU A 160 11.43 -12.54 -27.42
N GLU A 161 10.25 -11.92 -27.52
CA GLU A 161 9.88 -11.09 -28.67
C GLU A 161 10.79 -9.87 -28.80
N SER A 162 11.03 -9.17 -27.69
CA SER A 162 11.94 -8.02 -27.64
C SER A 162 13.37 -8.40 -28.03
N LEU A 163 13.87 -9.56 -27.59
CA LEU A 163 15.16 -10.10 -27.99
C LEU A 163 15.24 -10.39 -29.49
N LYS A 164 14.17 -10.94 -30.08
CA LYS A 164 14.09 -11.19 -31.53
C LYS A 164 14.16 -9.88 -32.32
N GLU A 165 13.48 -8.83 -31.86
CA GLU A 165 13.53 -7.50 -32.48
C GLU A 165 14.94 -6.90 -32.40
N ILE A 166 15.58 -6.94 -31.23
CA ILE A 166 16.97 -6.48 -31.05
C ILE A 166 17.92 -7.27 -31.96
N ASP A 167 17.75 -8.59 -32.07
CA ASP A 167 18.58 -9.42 -32.95
C ASP A 167 18.38 -9.11 -34.44
N GLN A 168 17.15 -8.79 -34.86
CA GLN A 168 16.88 -8.33 -36.22
C GLN A 168 17.52 -6.97 -36.50
N GLU A 169 17.41 -6.02 -35.56
CA GLU A 169 18.08 -4.73 -35.66
C GLU A 169 19.61 -4.89 -35.71
N LEU A 170 20.19 -5.71 -34.84
CA LEU A 170 21.62 -5.99 -34.82
C LEU A 170 22.10 -6.56 -36.16
N LYS A 171 21.39 -7.54 -36.72
CA LYS A 171 21.70 -8.10 -38.05
C LYS A 171 21.65 -7.03 -39.14
N LYS A 172 20.61 -6.18 -39.13
CA LYS A 172 20.45 -5.08 -40.08
C LYS A 172 21.61 -4.09 -40.00
N TRP A 173 21.91 -3.58 -38.80
CA TRP A 173 22.95 -2.57 -38.59
C TRP A 173 24.37 -3.12 -38.80
N THR A 174 24.60 -4.39 -38.49
CA THR A 174 25.87 -5.07 -38.78
C THR A 174 26.07 -5.24 -40.29
N LYS A 175 25.04 -5.65 -41.03
CA LYS A 175 25.09 -5.75 -42.50
C LYS A 175 25.32 -4.39 -43.16
N ILE A 176 24.69 -3.34 -42.64
CA ILE A 176 24.91 -1.95 -43.07
C ILE A 176 26.37 -1.52 -42.79
N LYS A 177 26.94 -1.91 -41.66
CA LYS A 177 28.34 -1.64 -41.33
C LYS A 177 29.32 -2.35 -42.27
N GLU A 178 29.06 -3.61 -42.62
CA GLU A 178 29.87 -4.38 -43.57
C GLU A 178 29.78 -3.83 -44.99
N LYS A 179 28.59 -3.37 -45.40
CA LYS A 179 28.35 -2.75 -46.71
C LYS A 179 27.63 -1.41 -46.54
N PRO A 180 28.34 -0.31 -46.21
CA PRO A 180 27.73 1.00 -46.01
C PRO A 180 27.02 1.56 -47.26
N THR A 181 27.41 1.07 -48.44
CA THR A 181 26.76 1.37 -49.73
C THR A 181 25.31 0.88 -49.80
N SER A 182 24.89 -0.04 -48.92
CA SER A 182 23.49 -0.46 -48.81
C SER A 182 22.55 0.64 -48.30
N LEU A 183 23.10 1.75 -47.78
CA LEU A 183 22.34 2.94 -47.41
C LEU A 183 22.14 3.94 -48.56
N ILE A 184 22.78 3.74 -49.72
CA ILE A 184 22.68 4.65 -50.86
C ILE A 184 21.28 4.52 -51.48
N ARG A 185 20.48 5.57 -51.36
CA ARG A 185 19.19 5.71 -52.04
C ARG A 185 19.20 6.85 -53.05
N THR A 186 20.14 7.78 -52.91
CA THR A 186 20.26 9.00 -53.70
C THR A 186 21.72 9.35 -54.02
N PRO A 187 22.00 10.15 -55.06
CA PRO A 187 23.34 10.66 -55.35
C PRO A 187 23.98 11.45 -54.20
N THR A 188 23.17 12.10 -53.36
CA THR A 188 23.61 12.80 -52.14
C THR A 188 24.16 11.87 -51.07
N ASP A 189 23.67 10.62 -50.99
CA ASP A 189 24.20 9.61 -50.05
C ASP A 189 25.61 9.17 -50.44
N ILE A 190 25.94 9.20 -51.73
CA ILE A 190 27.28 8.93 -52.26
C ILE A 190 28.28 9.97 -51.73
N PHE A 191 27.90 11.26 -51.72
CA PHE A 191 28.72 12.33 -51.14
C PHE A 191 28.94 12.14 -49.64
N VAL A 192 27.90 11.76 -48.88
CA VAL A 192 28.03 11.48 -47.44
C VAL A 192 28.98 10.31 -47.19
N LEU A 193 28.90 9.24 -47.99
CA LEU A 193 29.80 8.09 -47.89
C LEU A 193 31.25 8.42 -48.26
N LEU A 194 31.48 9.29 -49.24
CA LEU A 194 32.83 9.68 -49.67
C LEU A 194 33.49 10.66 -48.70
N PHE A 195 32.76 11.66 -48.20
CA PHE A 195 33.33 12.74 -47.39
C PHE A 195 33.14 12.58 -45.88
N LYS A 196 32.16 11.80 -45.42
CA LYS A 196 31.85 11.61 -43.98
C LYS A 196 31.95 10.15 -43.51
N ARG A 197 32.65 9.30 -44.26
CA ARG A 197 32.81 7.85 -43.96
C ARG A 197 33.20 7.55 -42.51
N LYS A 198 34.20 8.26 -41.97
CA LYS A 198 34.66 8.08 -40.58
C LYS A 198 33.56 8.40 -39.56
N LYS A 199 32.80 9.48 -39.78
CA LYS A 199 31.69 9.88 -38.93
C LYS A 199 30.51 8.89 -39.01
N LEU A 200 30.23 8.38 -40.21
CA LEU A 200 29.22 7.35 -40.44
C LEU A 200 29.59 6.04 -39.74
N ASN A 201 30.81 5.54 -39.93
CA ASN A 201 31.30 4.32 -39.27
C ASN A 201 31.23 4.44 -37.75
N ASN A 202 31.71 5.55 -37.17
CA ASN A 202 31.60 5.79 -35.73
C ASN A 202 30.15 5.80 -35.24
N SER A 203 29.22 6.32 -36.05
CA SER A 203 27.78 6.30 -35.72
C SER A 203 27.20 4.90 -35.78
N LEU A 204 27.60 4.09 -36.76
CA LEU A 204 27.19 2.69 -36.90
C LEU A 204 27.75 1.84 -35.75
N ASP A 205 29.01 2.04 -35.38
CA ASP A 205 29.64 1.38 -34.24
C ASP A 205 28.90 1.68 -32.94
N LYS A 206 28.59 2.96 -32.69
CA LYS A 206 27.78 3.35 -31.52
C LYS A 206 26.40 2.69 -31.52
N LYS A 207 25.73 2.61 -32.67
CA LYS A 207 24.40 1.99 -32.77
C LYS A 207 24.46 0.48 -32.53
N VAL A 208 25.45 -0.22 -33.09
CA VAL A 208 25.66 -1.66 -32.86
C VAL A 208 26.01 -1.93 -31.40
N SER A 209 26.96 -1.19 -30.81
CA SER A 209 27.33 -1.36 -29.40
C SER A 209 26.18 -1.04 -28.44
N SER A 210 25.35 -0.03 -28.77
CA SER A 210 24.16 0.28 -27.98
C SER A 210 23.15 -0.87 -28.00
N LEU A 211 22.91 -1.47 -29.17
CA LEU A 211 21.99 -2.61 -29.30
C LEU A 211 22.53 -3.87 -28.62
N GLN A 212 23.86 -4.11 -28.69
CA GLN A 212 24.51 -5.20 -27.97
C GLN A 212 24.33 -5.04 -26.45
N ARG A 213 24.53 -3.82 -25.94
CA ARG A 213 24.32 -3.53 -24.52
C ARG A 213 22.85 -3.73 -24.10
N GLN A 214 21.90 -3.25 -24.89
CA GLN A 214 20.47 -3.48 -24.63
C GLN A 214 20.13 -4.98 -24.57
N LYS A 215 20.71 -5.78 -25.46
CA LYS A 215 20.56 -7.24 -25.44
C LYS A 215 21.13 -7.85 -24.16
N GLU A 216 22.34 -7.45 -23.77
CA GLU A 216 22.99 -7.95 -22.55
C GLU A 216 22.23 -7.58 -21.29
N ASP A 217 21.75 -6.35 -21.19
CA ASP A 217 20.95 -5.86 -20.07
C ASP A 217 19.62 -6.65 -19.99
N LEU A 218 18.92 -6.84 -21.11
CA LEU A 218 17.68 -7.62 -21.16
C LEU A 218 17.90 -9.09 -20.74
N LEU A 219 18.97 -9.73 -21.23
CA LEU A 219 19.33 -11.09 -20.81
C LEU A 219 19.71 -11.19 -19.33
N LYS A 220 20.26 -10.12 -18.76
CA LYS A 220 20.59 -10.06 -17.33
C LYS A 220 19.33 -9.92 -16.50
N ASP A 221 18.40 -9.08 -16.93
CA ASP A 221 17.14 -8.86 -16.21
C ASP A 221 16.24 -10.11 -16.28
N MET A 222 16.15 -10.78 -17.43
CA MET A 222 15.46 -12.07 -17.53
C MET A 222 15.99 -13.11 -16.54
N ARG A 223 17.33 -13.23 -16.41
CA ARG A 223 17.95 -14.15 -15.43
C ARG A 223 17.63 -13.77 -13.99
N ARG A 224 17.71 -12.48 -13.66
CA ARG A 224 17.40 -11.98 -12.31
C ARG A 224 15.94 -12.23 -11.94
N GLU A 225 15.03 -12.02 -12.88
CA GLU A 225 13.61 -12.31 -12.69
C GLU A 225 13.41 -13.79 -12.39
N GLU A 226 13.98 -14.68 -13.21
CA GLU A 226 13.91 -16.14 -13.03
C GLU A 226 14.49 -16.58 -11.68
N GLU A 227 15.67 -16.07 -11.31
CA GLU A 227 16.33 -16.34 -10.03
C GLU A 227 15.52 -15.86 -8.82
N SER A 228 14.68 -14.82 -8.99
CA SER A 228 13.88 -14.24 -7.90
C SER A 228 12.60 -15.01 -7.60
N ILE A 229 12.16 -15.92 -8.48
CA ILE A 229 10.86 -16.60 -8.37
C ILE A 229 10.73 -17.42 -7.09
N PRO A 230 11.72 -18.26 -6.70
CA PRO A 230 11.61 -19.01 -5.46
C PRO A 230 11.43 -18.09 -4.24
N ALA A 231 12.15 -16.97 -4.20
CA ALA A 231 12.02 -15.99 -3.13
C ALA A 231 10.66 -15.28 -3.13
N GLN A 232 10.08 -14.99 -4.31
CA GLN A 232 8.73 -14.45 -4.41
C GLN A 232 7.69 -15.45 -3.92
N ILE A 233 7.79 -16.73 -4.33
CA ILE A 233 6.89 -17.80 -3.88
C ILE A 233 6.96 -17.93 -2.35
N GLU A 234 8.18 -18.02 -1.79
CA GLU A 234 8.39 -18.12 -0.35
C GLU A 234 7.80 -16.91 0.39
N HIS A 235 7.99 -15.70 -0.14
CA HIS A 235 7.44 -14.48 0.44
C HIS A 235 5.90 -14.51 0.51
N PHE A 236 5.23 -14.90 -0.58
CA PHE A 236 3.77 -14.97 -0.61
C PHE A 236 3.22 -16.12 0.25
N GLN A 237 3.88 -17.27 0.27
CA GLN A 237 3.53 -18.39 1.15
C GLN A 237 3.62 -17.98 2.62
N LYS A 238 4.74 -17.37 3.05
CA LYS A 238 4.88 -16.85 4.42
C LYS A 238 3.80 -15.82 4.76
N LYS A 239 3.51 -14.90 3.83
CA LYS A 239 2.45 -13.90 4.03
C LYS A 239 1.09 -14.58 4.26
N GLN A 240 0.79 -15.61 3.46
CA GLN A 240 -0.44 -16.38 3.57
C GLN A 240 -0.51 -17.08 4.92
N ASP A 241 0.54 -17.81 5.31
CA ASP A 241 0.63 -18.51 6.60
C ASP A 241 0.40 -17.55 7.77
N TYR A 242 1.06 -16.39 7.77
CA TYR A 242 0.88 -15.36 8.80
C TYR A 242 -0.56 -14.85 8.85
N THR A 243 -1.17 -14.61 7.68
CA THR A 243 -2.54 -14.13 7.58
C THR A 243 -3.52 -15.17 8.13
N GLU A 244 -3.37 -16.43 7.71
CA GLU A 244 -4.23 -17.53 8.13
C GLU A 244 -4.17 -17.78 9.64
N CYS A 245 -3.00 -17.64 10.27
CA CYS A 245 -2.84 -17.72 11.72
C CYS A 245 -3.60 -16.62 12.49
N LEU A 246 -3.77 -15.44 11.89
CA LEU A 246 -4.34 -14.26 12.57
C LEU A 246 -5.84 -14.06 12.27
N ILE A 247 -6.37 -14.63 11.19
CA ILE A 247 -7.81 -14.58 10.87
C ILE A 247 -8.71 -15.05 12.03
N PRO A 248 -8.39 -16.14 12.77
CA PRO A 248 -9.23 -16.61 13.88
C PRO A 248 -9.50 -15.55 14.92
N PHE A 249 -8.54 -14.68 15.25
CA PHE A 249 -8.71 -13.57 16.19
C PHE A 249 -9.90 -12.66 15.80
N PHE A 250 -9.94 -12.25 14.54
CA PHE A 250 -10.99 -11.37 14.03
C PHE A 250 -12.34 -12.08 13.93
N LYS A 251 -12.35 -13.37 13.56
CA LYS A 251 -13.57 -14.18 13.51
C LYS A 251 -14.17 -14.43 14.89
N GLU A 252 -13.35 -14.75 15.90
CA GLU A 252 -13.78 -14.90 17.31
C GLU A 252 -14.46 -13.63 17.82
N LEU A 253 -14.01 -12.45 17.36
CA LEU A 253 -14.57 -11.15 17.72
C LEU A 253 -15.69 -10.67 16.79
N SER A 254 -16.15 -11.52 15.86
CA SER A 254 -17.22 -11.21 14.90
C SER A 254 -16.92 -9.98 14.04
N TYR A 255 -15.71 -9.89 13.50
CA TYR A 255 -15.37 -8.92 12.44
C TYR A 255 -15.71 -9.53 11.08
N SER A 256 -16.18 -8.69 10.15
CA SER A 256 -16.44 -9.08 8.76
C SER A 256 -15.18 -8.97 7.90
N LEU A 257 -15.05 -9.86 6.92
CA LEU A 257 -14.03 -9.71 5.88
C LEU A 257 -14.39 -8.56 4.95
N GLU A 258 -13.44 -7.66 4.71
CA GLU A 258 -13.53 -6.59 3.71
C GLU A 258 -12.81 -7.03 2.44
N ASP A 259 -13.58 -7.25 1.38
CA ASP A 259 -13.10 -7.67 0.07
C ASP A 259 -12.88 -6.47 -0.88
N GLU A 260 -13.48 -5.32 -0.56
CA GLU A 260 -13.38 -4.10 -1.36
C GLU A 260 -12.07 -3.36 -1.05
N LYS A 261 -11.10 -3.54 -1.94
CA LYS A 261 -9.76 -2.96 -1.77
C LYS A 261 -9.76 -1.48 -1.44
N TYR A 262 -10.65 -0.66 -1.99
CA TYR A 262 -10.61 0.79 -1.75
C TYR A 262 -10.85 1.16 -0.27
N ASN A 263 -11.52 0.30 0.51
CA ASN A 263 -11.68 0.48 1.97
C ASN A 263 -10.39 0.15 2.76
N LEU A 264 -9.42 -0.50 2.12
CA LEU A 264 -8.11 -0.87 2.66
C LEU A 264 -6.96 0.08 2.21
N TYR A 265 -7.28 1.23 1.59
CA TYR A 265 -6.30 2.18 1.05
C TYR A 265 -6.15 3.48 1.83
#